data_AF-A0A923U8M2-F1
#
_entry.id   AF-A0A923U8M2-F1
#
_cell.length_a   1.000
_cell.length_b   1.000
_cell.length_c   1.000
_cell.angle_alpha   90.00
_cell.angle_beta   90.00
_cell.angle_gamma   90.00
#
_symmetry.space_group_name_H-M   'P 1'
#
loop_
_entity.id
_entity.type
_entity.pdbx_description
1 polymer ?
#
loop_
_entity_poly.entity_id
_entity_poly.type
_entity_poly.pdbx_seq_one_letter_code
_entity_poly.pdbx_strand_id
1 'polypeptide(L)'
;MSVRKRLNGALSQLTGYELRRSRRGAVSGGGASTGKIPADIDEEASAIIRAVGPYTMTNVEKLYAVITAARYVTRHEIPGAIVECGVWRGGSMQAIARALDAVGAHERDLYLFDTYEGMTAPGPRDRRGDGRT
;
A
#
# COMPACT_ATOMS: atom_id res chain seq x y z
N MET A 1 -19.32 21.83 -32.87
CA MET A 1 -19.25 21.55 -31.41
C MET A 1 -18.28 20.40 -31.17
N SER A 2 -17.34 20.54 -30.24
CA SER A 2 -16.42 19.46 -29.88
C SER A 2 -17.19 18.26 -29.31
N VAL A 3 -16.87 17.03 -29.76
CA VAL A 3 -17.45 15.76 -29.29
C VAL A 3 -17.46 15.67 -27.76
N ARG A 4 -16.40 16.16 -27.11
CA ARG A 4 -16.28 16.22 -25.65
C ARG A 4 -17.37 17.07 -24.98
N LYS A 5 -17.77 18.18 -25.60
CA LYS A 5 -18.81 19.07 -25.06
C LYS A 5 -20.19 18.41 -25.10
N ARG A 6 -20.47 17.63 -26.16
CA ARG A 6 -21.72 16.86 -26.28
C ARG A 6 -21.78 15.72 -25.25
N LEU A 7 -20.69 14.97 -25.11
CA LEU A 7 -20.57 13.90 -24.11
C LEU A 7 -20.73 14.44 -22.67
N ASN A 8 -20.02 15.51 -22.32
CA ASN A 8 -20.15 16.09 -20.98
C ASN A 8 -21.55 16.68 -20.72
N GLY A 9 -22.21 17.22 -21.75
CA GLY A 9 -23.61 17.68 -21.62
C GLY A 9 -24.54 16.54 -21.21
N ALA A 10 -24.52 15.42 -21.94
CA ALA A 10 -25.35 14.26 -21.65
C ALA A 10 -25.02 13.64 -20.28
N LEU A 11 -23.73 13.48 -19.96
CA LEU A 11 -23.30 12.91 -18.68
C LEU A 11 -23.71 13.79 -17.50
N SER A 12 -23.57 15.12 -17.62
CA SER A 12 -23.96 16.04 -16.55
C SER A 12 -25.45 15.98 -16.25
N GLN A 13 -26.31 15.86 -17.27
CA GLN A 13 -27.75 15.81 -17.11
C GLN A 13 -28.25 14.46 -16.60
N LEU A 14 -27.68 13.35 -17.09
CA LEU A 14 -28.15 12.01 -16.75
C LEU A 14 -27.56 11.48 -15.44
N THR A 15 -26.34 11.88 -15.11
CA THR A 15 -25.57 11.23 -14.04
C THR A 15 -24.95 12.20 -13.04
N GLY A 16 -24.95 13.50 -13.33
CA GLY A 16 -24.24 14.51 -12.52
C GLY A 16 -22.71 14.48 -12.67
N TYR A 17 -22.15 13.58 -13.49
CA TYR A 17 -20.71 13.45 -13.69
C TYR A 17 -20.21 14.24 -14.92
N GLU A 18 -18.94 14.65 -14.86
CA GLU A 18 -18.24 15.35 -15.94
C GLU A 18 -16.92 14.66 -16.30
N LEU A 19 -16.68 14.33 -17.58
CA LEU A 19 -15.38 13.80 -18.01
C LEU A 19 -14.33 14.92 -18.07
N ARG A 20 -13.33 14.81 -17.18
CA ARG A 20 -12.15 15.67 -17.16
C ARG A 20 -10.93 14.89 -17.62
N ARG A 21 -10.09 15.50 -18.46
CA ARG A 21 -8.78 14.92 -18.80
C ARG A 21 -7.97 14.88 -17.50
N SER A 22 -7.61 13.67 -17.07
CA SER A 22 -6.66 13.51 -15.97
C SER A 22 -5.36 14.23 -16.35
N ARG A 23 -4.90 15.14 -15.49
CA ARG A 23 -3.52 15.59 -15.55
C ARG A 23 -2.72 14.33 -15.22
N ARG A 24 -2.07 13.71 -16.22
CA ARG A 24 -0.97 12.80 -15.94
C ARG A 24 0.06 13.64 -15.19
N GLY A 25 0.01 13.59 -13.86
CA GLY A 25 1.17 13.93 -13.05
C GLY A 25 2.29 13.02 -13.54
N ALA A 26 3.49 13.59 -13.71
CA ALA A 26 4.68 12.77 -13.87
C ALA A 26 4.60 11.64 -12.83
N VAL A 27 4.82 10.40 -13.27
CA VAL A 27 4.99 9.28 -12.35
C VAL A 27 6.23 9.63 -11.53
N SER A 28 6.03 10.22 -10.36
CA SER A 28 7.11 10.56 -9.46
C SER A 28 7.67 9.23 -8.99
N GLY A 29 8.89 8.92 -9.41
CA GLY A 29 9.56 7.69 -9.07
C GLY A 29 9.62 7.49 -7.55
N GLY A 30 9.23 6.30 -7.11
CA GLY A 30 9.86 5.47 -6.07
C GLY A 30 10.23 6.05 -4.70
N GLY A 31 9.88 7.28 -4.37
CA GLY A 31 10.02 7.83 -3.02
C GLY A 31 8.74 7.64 -2.22
N ALA A 32 8.86 7.42 -0.91
CA ALA A 32 7.74 7.40 0.01
C ALA A 32 7.01 8.75 0.00
N SER A 33 6.11 8.98 -0.97
CA SER A 33 5.15 10.05 -0.86
C SER A 33 4.12 9.59 0.15
N THR A 34 4.03 10.29 1.27
CA THR A 34 2.78 10.36 2.04
C THR A 34 1.76 11.08 1.15
N GLY A 35 1.33 10.41 0.09
CA GLY A 35 0.28 10.88 -0.80
C GLY A 35 -0.94 11.23 0.03
N LYS A 36 -1.81 12.10 -0.50
CA LYS A 36 -3.06 12.42 0.17
C LYS A 36 -3.78 11.12 0.51
N ILE A 37 -3.94 10.82 1.80
CA ILE A 37 -4.65 9.64 2.26
C ILE A 37 -6.09 9.72 1.75
N PRO A 38 -6.59 8.69 1.04
CA PRO A 38 -7.99 8.63 0.59
C PRO A 38 -8.98 8.79 1.75
N ALA A 39 -10.12 9.43 1.49
CA ALA A 39 -11.11 9.76 2.52
C ALA A 39 -11.89 8.55 3.04
N ASP A 40 -11.82 7.42 2.34
CA ASP A 40 -12.42 6.13 2.68
C ASP A 40 -11.54 5.29 3.63
N ILE A 41 -10.32 5.74 3.94
CA ILE A 41 -9.47 5.12 4.97
C ILE A 41 -9.85 5.69 6.33
N ASP A 42 -10.10 4.80 7.30
CA ASP A 42 -10.45 5.18 8.66
C ASP A 42 -9.33 5.94 9.39
N GLU A 43 -9.68 6.64 10.47
CA GLU A 43 -8.75 7.51 11.21
C GLU A 43 -7.61 6.72 11.86
N GLU A 44 -7.89 5.52 12.40
CA GLU A 44 -6.86 4.67 13.01
C GLU A 44 -5.82 4.25 11.96
N ALA A 45 -6.28 3.74 10.82
CA ALA A 45 -5.39 3.37 9.72
C ALA A 45 -4.64 4.59 9.17
N SER A 46 -5.30 5.75 9.08
CA SER A 46 -4.67 7.00 8.68
C SER A 46 -3.54 7.41 9.64
N ALA A 47 -3.76 7.30 10.95
CA ALA A 47 -2.75 7.58 11.97
C ALA A 47 -1.57 6.61 11.88
N ILE A 48 -1.83 5.31 11.72
CA ILE A 48 -0.79 4.29 11.51
C ILE A 48 0.03 4.60 10.25
N ILE A 49 -0.62 4.87 9.12
CA ILE A 49 0.03 5.17 7.84
C ILE A 49 0.95 6.39 7.95
N ARG A 50 0.50 7.45 8.64
CA ARG A 50 1.35 8.63 8.91
C ARG A 50 2.56 8.27 9.77
N ALA A 51 2.36 7.46 10.81
CA ALA A 51 3.42 7.09 11.74
C ALA A 51 4.52 6.23 11.09
N VAL A 52 4.16 5.34 10.17
CA VAL A 52 5.10 4.41 9.52
C VAL A 52 5.73 4.96 8.24
N GLY A 53 5.20 6.04 7.68
CA GLY A 53 5.64 6.64 6.42
C GLY A 53 7.16 6.83 6.29
N PRO A 54 7.89 7.30 7.32
CA PRO A 54 9.35 7.44 7.27
C PRO A 54 10.14 6.12 7.13
N TYR A 55 9.50 4.97 7.39
CA TYR A 55 10.12 3.65 7.50
C TYR A 55 9.64 2.66 6.42
N THR A 56 8.83 3.10 5.47
CA THR A 56 8.38 2.25 4.36
C THR A 56 8.40 2.96 3.00
N MET A 57 8.70 2.22 1.93
CA MET A 57 8.49 2.66 0.54
C MET A 57 7.11 2.23 0.02
N THR A 58 6.35 1.51 0.83
CA THR A 58 5.00 1.04 0.53
C THR A 58 4.04 2.23 0.47
N ASN A 59 3.23 2.30 -0.58
CA ASN A 59 2.23 3.35 -0.74
C ASN A 59 1.04 3.16 0.21
N VAL A 60 0.23 4.22 0.34
CA VAL A 60 -0.93 4.30 1.24
C VAL A 60 -1.88 3.11 1.05
N GLU A 61 -2.16 2.72 -0.20
CA GLU A 61 -3.10 1.65 -0.51
C GLU A 61 -2.61 0.28 -0.01
N LYS A 62 -1.31 -0.01 -0.18
CA LYS A 62 -0.71 -1.26 0.30
C LYS A 62 -0.56 -1.27 1.82
N LEU A 63 -0.25 -0.13 2.44
CA LEU A 63 -0.24 -0.01 3.91
C LEU A 63 -1.63 -0.28 4.49
N TYR A 64 -2.67 0.31 3.88
CA TYR A 64 -4.05 0.04 4.30
C TYR A 64 -4.44 -1.42 4.11
N ALA A 65 -3.98 -2.06 3.03
CA ALA A 65 -4.20 -3.48 2.79
C ALA A 65 -3.59 -4.36 3.91
N VAL A 66 -2.35 -4.11 4.34
CA VAL A 66 -1.73 -4.91 5.42
C VAL A 66 -2.37 -4.65 6.78
N ILE A 67 -2.79 -3.41 7.08
CA ILE A 67 -3.55 -3.07 8.28
C ILE A 67 -4.88 -3.83 8.31
N THR A 68 -5.61 -3.80 7.20
CA THR A 68 -6.91 -4.48 7.08
C THR A 68 -6.76 -5.99 7.16
N ALA A 69 -5.70 -6.56 6.57
CA ALA A 69 -5.39 -7.98 6.67
C ALA A 69 -5.09 -8.39 8.13
N ALA A 70 -4.28 -7.62 8.85
CA ALA A 70 -3.97 -7.86 10.27
C ALA A 70 -5.23 -7.81 11.14
N ARG A 71 -6.10 -6.81 10.92
CA ARG A 71 -7.41 -6.73 11.58
C ARG A 71 -8.29 -7.94 11.23
N TYR A 72 -8.33 -8.36 9.97
CA TYR A 72 -9.14 -9.48 9.52
C TYR A 72 -8.75 -10.79 10.20
N VAL A 73 -7.46 -11.16 10.15
CA VAL A 73 -6.99 -12.42 10.74
C VAL A 73 -7.17 -12.43 12.25
N THR A 74 -7.03 -11.28 12.90
CA THR A 74 -7.24 -11.12 14.35
C THR A 74 -8.71 -11.24 14.72
N ARG A 75 -9.59 -10.50 14.03
CA ARG A 75 -11.05 -10.54 14.28
C ARG A 75 -11.65 -11.92 14.12
N HIS A 76 -11.13 -12.73 13.19
CA HIS A 76 -11.62 -14.07 12.90
C HIS A 76 -10.80 -15.17 13.58
N GLU A 77 -9.91 -14.80 14.52
CA GLU A 77 -9.11 -15.74 15.31
C GLU A 77 -8.35 -16.76 14.45
N ILE A 78 -7.91 -16.37 13.26
CA ILE A 78 -7.20 -17.26 12.33
C ILE A 78 -5.83 -17.56 12.95
N PRO A 79 -5.51 -18.80 13.30
CA PRO A 79 -4.28 -19.10 14.03
C PRO A 79 -3.02 -18.87 13.17
N GLY A 80 -1.90 -18.62 13.83
CA GLY A 80 -0.58 -18.51 13.19
C GLY A 80 0.09 -17.13 13.30
N ALA A 81 1.30 -17.07 12.77
CA ALA A 81 2.17 -15.90 12.79
C ALA A 81 1.99 -15.02 11.55
N ILE A 82 2.52 -13.79 11.61
CA ILE A 82 2.63 -12.90 10.45
C ILE A 82 4.08 -12.80 10.01
N VAL A 83 4.31 -12.87 8.70
CA VAL A 83 5.64 -12.90 8.09
C VAL A 83 5.76 -11.83 7.01
N GLU A 84 6.85 -11.05 7.02
CA GLU A 84 7.26 -10.17 5.91
C GLU A 84 8.61 -10.65 5.36
N CYS A 85 8.71 -10.81 4.04
CA CYS A 85 9.95 -11.16 3.33
C CYS A 85 10.42 -9.95 2.51
N GLY A 86 11.53 -9.35 2.92
CA GLY A 86 12.01 -8.05 2.45
C GLY A 86 11.33 -6.92 3.21
N VAL A 87 11.97 -6.42 4.27
CA VAL A 87 11.37 -5.46 5.22
C VAL A 87 11.89 -4.04 5.03
N TRP A 88 13.07 -3.85 4.42
CA TRP A 88 13.75 -2.56 4.35
C TRP A 88 13.93 -1.94 5.75
N ARG A 89 13.25 -0.81 6.03
CA ARG A 89 13.23 -0.14 7.34
C ARG A 89 12.07 -0.58 8.24
N GLY A 90 11.30 -1.59 7.81
CA GLY A 90 10.30 -2.29 8.62
C GLY A 90 8.93 -1.60 8.73
N GLY A 91 8.65 -0.56 7.95
CA GLY A 91 7.41 0.21 8.14
C GLY A 91 6.12 -0.55 7.82
N SER A 92 6.13 -1.57 6.93
CA SER A 92 4.94 -2.41 6.72
C SER A 92 4.67 -3.29 7.94
N MET A 93 5.68 -4.00 8.47
CA MET A 93 5.53 -4.75 9.72
C MET A 93 5.17 -3.85 10.90
N GLN A 94 5.72 -2.63 10.98
CA GLN A 94 5.32 -1.67 12.00
C GLN A 94 3.83 -1.30 11.89
N ALA A 95 3.28 -1.20 10.67
CA ALA A 95 1.86 -0.93 10.46
C ALA A 95 0.99 -2.08 10.98
N ILE A 96 1.41 -3.32 10.71
CA ILE A 96 0.77 -4.54 11.22
C ILE A 96 0.82 -4.55 12.75
N ALA A 97 1.99 -4.34 13.34
CA ALA A 97 2.17 -4.34 14.81
C ALA A 97 1.27 -3.31 15.49
N ARG A 98 1.18 -2.08 14.94
CA ARG A 98 0.28 -1.04 15.46
C ARG A 98 -1.20 -1.39 15.32
N ALA A 99 -1.59 -2.05 14.24
CA ALA A 99 -2.97 -2.48 14.04
C ALA A 99 -3.37 -3.60 15.02
N LEU A 100 -2.43 -4.50 15.36
CA LEU A 100 -2.63 -5.51 16.40
C LEU A 100 -2.68 -4.91 17.80
N ASP A 101 -1.78 -3.96 18.08
CA ASP A 101 -1.71 -3.22 19.34
C ASP A 101 -3.01 -2.46 19.65
N ALA A 102 -3.61 -1.84 18.63
CA ALA A 102 -4.88 -1.12 18.75
C ALA A 102 -6.06 -1.99 19.23
N VAL A 103 -5.98 -3.31 19.05
CA VAL A 103 -7.00 -4.27 19.49
C VAL A 103 -6.50 -5.21 20.59
N GLY A 104 -5.33 -4.94 21.18
CA GLY A 104 -4.76 -5.75 22.26
C GLY A 104 -4.31 -7.15 21.86
N ALA A 105 -4.05 -7.40 20.57
CA ALA A 105 -3.71 -8.72 20.05
C ALA A 105 -2.19 -8.96 20.05
N HIS A 106 -1.63 -9.27 21.22
CA HIS A 106 -0.17 -9.38 21.41
C HIS A 106 0.38 -10.82 21.30
N GLU A 107 -0.49 -11.82 21.17
CA GLU A 107 -0.10 -13.24 21.18
C GLU A 107 0.51 -13.74 19.85
N ARG A 108 0.46 -12.94 18.78
CA ARG A 108 0.97 -13.34 17.47
C ARG A 108 2.45 -13.01 17.33
N ASP A 109 3.22 -14.01 16.94
CA ASP A 109 4.59 -13.80 16.48
C ASP A 109 4.61 -12.98 15.19
N LEU A 110 5.57 -12.03 15.14
CA LEU A 110 5.90 -11.25 13.95
C LEU A 110 7.31 -11.62 13.49
N TYR A 111 7.42 -12.24 12.32
CA TYR A 111 8.71 -12.62 11.72
C TYR A 111 9.07 -11.66 10.59
N LEU A 112 10.25 -11.04 10.70
CA LEU A 112 10.79 -10.10 9.73
C LEU A 112 12.00 -10.76 9.07
N PHE A 113 11.84 -11.21 7.82
CA PHE A 113 12.94 -11.79 7.05
C PHE A 113 13.48 -10.75 6.08
N ASP A 114 14.75 -10.41 6.21
CA ASP A 114 15.48 -9.56 5.26
C ASP A 114 16.95 -10.03 5.23
N THR A 115 17.68 -9.67 4.19
CA THR A 115 19.14 -9.85 4.19
C THR A 115 19.79 -8.89 5.19
N TYR A 116 19.15 -7.75 5.47
CA TYR A 116 19.71 -6.63 6.23
C TYR A 116 21.01 -6.05 5.65
N GLU A 117 21.39 -6.51 4.46
CA GLU A 117 22.59 -6.15 3.71
C GLU A 117 22.21 -5.58 2.32
N GLY A 118 20.91 -5.44 2.03
CA GLY A 118 20.40 -4.98 0.76
C GLY A 118 20.24 -6.09 -0.28
N MET A 119 20.02 -5.69 -1.54
CA MET A 119 19.79 -6.62 -2.64
C MET A 119 21.08 -7.35 -3.05
N THR A 120 21.02 -8.68 -3.15
CA THR A 120 22.09 -9.48 -3.72
C THR A 120 22.22 -9.25 -5.23
N ALA A 121 23.44 -9.32 -5.76
CA ALA A 121 23.65 -9.31 -7.21
C ALA A 121 22.95 -10.54 -7.85
N PRO A 122 22.37 -10.40 -9.05
CA PRO A 122 21.79 -11.53 -9.78
C PRO A 122 22.82 -12.63 -10.04
N GLY A 123 22.46 -13.88 -9.79
CA GLY A 123 23.27 -15.06 -10.08
C GLY A 123 23.01 -15.64 -11.48
N PRO A 124 23.74 -16.70 -11.88
CA PRO A 124 23.62 -17.29 -13.23
C PRO A 124 22.24 -17.87 -13.57
N ARG A 125 21.38 -18.10 -12.56
CA ARG A 125 20.01 -18.60 -12.72
C ARG A 125 18.98 -17.46 -12.81
N ASP A 126 19.37 -16.23 -12.48
CA ASP A 126 18.48 -15.07 -12.55
C ASP A 126 18.46 -14.55 -13.97
N ARG A 127 17.40 -14.88 -14.70
CA ARG A 127 17.18 -14.46 -16.08
C ARG A 127 16.02 -13.47 -16.13
N ARG A 128 16.13 -12.45 -16.97
CA ARG A 128 15.00 -11.57 -17.28
C ARG A 128 13.89 -12.35 -17.98
N GLY A 129 12.67 -11.80 -17.96
CA GLY A 129 11.52 -12.41 -18.63
C GLY A 129 11.67 -12.53 -20.16
N ASP A 130 12.59 -11.79 -20.78
CA ASP A 130 12.97 -11.91 -22.19
C ASP A 130 14.12 -12.91 -22.43
N GLY A 131 14.56 -13.64 -21.40
CA GLY A 131 15.63 -14.62 -21.45
C GLY A 131 17.05 -14.05 -21.44
N ARG A 132 17.21 -12.71 -21.41
CA ARG A 132 18.52 -12.06 -21.31
C ARG A 132 18.99 -11.96 -19.85
N THR A 133 20.30 -11.86 -19.65
CA THR A 133 20.93 -11.54 -18.35
C THR A 133 21.00 -10.03 -18.19
#